data_AF-A0A1Q6ZR05-F1
#
_entry.id   AF-A0A1Q6ZR05-F1
#
_cell.length_a   1.000
_cell.length_b   1.000
_cell.length_c   1.000
_cell.angle_alpha   90.00
_cell.angle_beta   90.00
_cell.angle_gamma   90.00
#
_symmetry.space_group_name_H-M   'P 1'
#
loop_
_entity.id
_entity.type
_entity.pdbx_description
1 polymer ?
#
loop_
_entity_poly.entity_id
_entity_poly.type
_entity_poly.pdbx_seq_one_letter_code
_entity_poly.pdbx_strand_id
1 'polypeptide(L)'
;MTWSNAQDQTPRSYTCGYCGKVVASNKGYYSQIDSNLRVFVCPNCDKPSYLTPSEQVPGVAPGNEVKALPPDIETLYREARNSVAVSAYTASVLTCRKLLMNIAVGLGAPASKSFMEYVEYLSANGYVPPKGKGWVDHIRKKGNEANHEIVLMGRTDADDLIAFTEMLLKFIYEFPSRVPVVP
;
A
#
# COMPACT_ATOMS: atom_id res chain seq x y z
N MET A 1 32.07 11.50 16.71
CA MET A 1 30.80 11.11 16.04
C MET A 1 29.80 10.77 17.13
N THR A 2 28.57 11.27 17.01
CA THR A 2 27.50 11.19 18.03
C THR A 2 26.78 9.84 18.07
N TRP A 3 27.03 8.98 17.08
CA TRP A 3 26.47 7.64 16.98
C TRP A 3 27.52 6.59 17.35
N SER A 4 27.12 5.61 18.16
CA SER A 4 27.96 4.45 18.45
C SER A 4 27.99 3.48 17.26
N ASN A 5 29.09 2.73 17.13
CA ASN A 5 29.24 1.68 16.12
C ASN A 5 28.16 0.59 16.24
N ALA A 6 28.02 -0.21 15.18
CA ALA A 6 27.09 -1.34 15.18
C ALA A 6 27.43 -2.30 16.32
N GLN A 7 26.48 -2.55 17.21
CA GLN A 7 26.61 -3.46 18.33
C GLN A 7 25.29 -4.13 18.66
N ASP A 8 25.36 -5.15 19.50
CA ASP A 8 24.18 -5.74 20.10
C ASP A 8 23.53 -4.74 21.07
N GLN A 9 22.22 -4.65 20.99
CA GLN A 9 21.35 -3.80 21.80
C GLN A 9 20.07 -4.56 22.15
N THR A 10 19.24 -4.00 23.04
CA THR A 10 17.96 -4.61 23.41
C THR A 10 17.15 -4.96 22.16
N PRO A 11 16.77 -6.23 21.97
CA PRO A 11 16.00 -6.65 20.80
C PRO A 11 14.71 -5.84 20.66
N ARG A 12 14.41 -5.41 19.44
CA ARG A 12 13.15 -4.73 19.10
C ARG A 12 12.46 -5.47 17.95
N SER A 13 11.16 -5.73 18.12
CA SER A 13 10.29 -6.22 17.06
C SER A 13 9.71 -5.05 16.27
N TYR A 14 9.73 -5.14 14.94
CA TYR A 14 9.16 -4.15 14.03
C TYR A 14 8.86 -4.77 12.66
N THR A 15 8.00 -4.12 11.88
CA THR A 15 7.78 -4.49 10.47
C THR A 15 8.78 -3.74 9.61
N CYS A 16 9.65 -4.46 8.90
CA CYS A 16 10.67 -3.84 8.06
C CYS A 16 10.03 -3.09 6.88
N GLY A 17 10.24 -1.77 6.79
CA GLY A 17 9.71 -0.94 5.70
C GLY A 17 10.26 -1.26 4.30
N TYR A 18 11.28 -2.12 4.19
CA TYR A 18 11.82 -2.55 2.89
C TYR A 18 11.27 -3.88 2.40
N CYS A 19 11.18 -4.90 3.27
CA CYS A 19 10.75 -6.24 2.87
C CYS A 19 9.36 -6.62 3.37
N GLY A 20 8.71 -5.76 4.16
CA GLY A 20 7.36 -5.98 4.70
C GLY A 20 7.26 -7.06 5.78
N LYS A 21 8.34 -7.77 6.13
CA LYS A 21 8.31 -8.82 7.16
C LYS A 21 8.38 -8.23 8.57
N VAL A 22 7.65 -8.85 9.50
CA VAL A 22 7.84 -8.65 10.94
C VAL A 22 9.13 -9.35 11.34
N VAL A 23 10.06 -8.60 11.93
CA VAL A 23 11.37 -9.09 12.35
C VAL A 23 11.67 -8.65 13.77
N ALA A 24 12.51 -9.40 14.47
CA ALA A 24 13.16 -8.96 15.70
C ALA A 24 14.65 -8.79 15.43
N SER A 25 15.18 -7.60 15.71
CA SER A 25 16.61 -7.33 15.55
C SER A 25 17.20 -6.82 16.85
N ASN A 26 18.39 -7.30 17.18
CA ASN A 26 19.22 -6.83 18.27
C ASN A 26 20.48 -6.11 17.75
N LYS A 27 20.70 -6.04 16.43
CA LYS A 27 21.89 -5.42 15.84
C LYS A 27 21.58 -4.04 15.32
N GLY A 28 22.41 -3.06 15.68
CA GLY A 28 22.21 -1.72 15.19
C GLY A 28 23.08 -0.64 15.82
N TYR A 29 22.67 0.60 15.60
CA TYR A 29 23.32 1.82 16.08
C TYR A 29 22.39 2.55 17.04
N TYR A 30 22.94 3.32 17.98
CA TYR A 30 22.17 4.21 18.86
C TYR A 30 22.92 5.54 19.02
N SER A 31 22.17 6.61 19.24
CA SER A 31 22.74 7.93 19.51
C SER A 31 23.23 8.02 20.95
N GLN A 32 24.41 8.60 21.15
CA GLN A 32 24.98 8.87 22.47
C GLN A 32 24.31 10.06 23.17
N ILE A 33 23.56 10.88 22.43
CA ILE A 33 22.82 12.04 22.96
C ILE A 33 21.39 11.65 23.34
N ASP A 34 20.74 10.80 22.55
CA ASP A 34 19.38 10.34 22.80
C ASP A 34 19.25 8.84 22.51
N SER A 35 19.18 8.06 23.58
CA SER A 35 19.06 6.59 23.53
C SER A 35 17.77 6.08 22.86
N ASN A 36 16.81 6.97 22.60
CA ASN A 36 15.59 6.65 21.86
C ASN A 36 15.82 6.63 20.34
N LEU A 37 16.89 7.24 19.85
CA LEU A 37 17.23 7.26 18.43
C LEU A 37 18.07 6.02 18.10
N ARG A 38 17.45 5.08 17.39
CA ARG A 38 18.07 3.79 17.09
C ARG A 38 17.94 3.46 15.62
N VAL A 39 18.96 2.79 15.07
CA VAL A 39 18.93 2.18 13.75
C VAL A 39 19.09 0.69 13.93
N PHE A 40 18.12 -0.11 13.50
CA PHE A 40 18.20 -1.58 13.54
C PHE A 40 18.42 -2.14 12.15
N VAL A 41 19.28 -3.14 12.02
CA VAL A 41 19.50 -3.86 10.75
C VAL A 41 18.52 -5.02 10.66
N CYS A 42 17.73 -5.08 9.59
CA CYS A 42 16.78 -6.16 9.38
C CYS A 42 17.51 -7.49 9.12
N PRO A 43 17.29 -8.55 9.92
CA PRO A 43 17.99 -9.83 9.73
C PRO A 43 17.52 -10.61 8.49
N ASN A 44 16.46 -10.17 7.81
CA ASN A 44 15.94 -10.83 6.61
C ASN A 44 16.48 -10.21 5.31
N CYS A 45 16.73 -8.90 5.27
CA CYS A 45 17.14 -8.21 4.04
C CYS A 45 18.35 -7.29 4.20
N ASP A 46 18.98 -7.29 5.37
CA ASP A 46 20.18 -6.52 5.72
C ASP A 46 20.07 -4.99 5.55
N LYS A 47 18.84 -4.47 5.38
CA LYS A 47 18.59 -3.03 5.26
C LYS A 47 18.32 -2.39 6.62
N PRO A 48 18.84 -1.18 6.89
CA PRO A 48 18.69 -0.49 8.17
C PRO A 48 17.34 0.23 8.28
N SER A 49 16.71 0.20 9.45
CA SER A 49 15.52 0.99 9.77
C SER A 49 15.80 1.89 10.96
N TYR A 50 15.59 3.19 10.78
CA TYR A 50 15.59 4.18 11.86
C TYR A 50 14.27 4.08 12.62
N LEU A 51 14.36 4.02 13.94
CA LEU A 51 13.26 3.69 14.84
C LEU A 51 13.34 4.58 16.08
N THR A 52 12.29 5.36 16.32
CA THR A 52 12.06 6.13 17.53
C THR A 52 10.82 5.57 18.26
N PRO A 53 10.40 6.13 19.41
CA PRO A 53 9.12 5.77 20.03
C PRO A 53 7.90 6.13 19.16
N SER A 54 8.00 7.14 18.29
CA SER A 54 6.88 7.68 17.51
C SER A 54 6.99 7.42 16.00
N GLU A 55 8.16 7.05 15.48
CA GLU A 55 8.43 7.03 14.05
C GLU A 55 9.29 5.83 13.63
N GLN A 56 9.07 5.35 12.41
CA GLN A 56 9.94 4.42 11.71
C GLN A 56 10.25 4.96 10.31
N VAL A 57 11.54 4.96 9.93
CA VAL A 57 12.00 5.34 8.59
C VAL A 57 12.90 4.24 7.99
N PRO A 58 12.58 3.70 6.81
CA PRO A 58 11.35 3.95 6.04
C PRO A 58 10.11 3.42 6.77
N GLY A 59 8.98 4.09 6.54
CA GLY A 59 7.68 3.62 7.00
C GLY A 59 7.28 2.30 6.34
N VAL A 60 6.17 1.73 6.79
CA VAL A 60 5.65 0.46 6.30
C VAL A 60 4.53 0.72 5.31
N ALA A 61 4.69 0.22 4.10
CA ALA A 61 3.67 0.26 3.07
C ALA A 61 2.45 -0.58 3.52
N PRO A 62 1.22 -0.04 3.53
CA PRO A 62 0.02 -0.76 3.96
C PRO A 62 -0.41 -1.81 2.94
N GLY A 63 -1.26 -2.75 3.36
CA GLY A 63 -1.70 -3.86 2.51
C GLY A 63 -0.58 -4.87 2.21
N ASN A 64 -0.90 -5.87 1.40
CA ASN A 64 0.02 -6.96 1.05
C ASN A 64 0.51 -6.84 -0.41
N GLU A 65 1.62 -7.50 -0.71
CA GLU A 65 1.96 -7.76 -2.11
C GLU A 65 0.88 -8.64 -2.76
N VAL A 66 0.58 -8.35 -4.02
CA VAL A 66 -0.34 -9.15 -4.84
C VAL A 66 0.44 -9.76 -5.99
N LYS A 67 0.26 -11.07 -6.23
CA LYS A 67 1.05 -11.81 -7.22
C LYS A 67 0.36 -11.84 -8.59
N ALA A 68 1.14 -12.18 -9.63
CA ALA A 68 0.67 -12.38 -11.00
C ALA A 68 0.01 -11.14 -11.62
N LEU A 69 0.44 -9.94 -11.20
CA LEU A 69 -0.02 -8.68 -11.78
C LEU A 69 0.69 -8.39 -13.11
N PRO A 70 0.00 -7.76 -14.08
CA PRO A 70 0.68 -7.12 -15.21
C PRO A 70 1.69 -6.06 -14.70
N PRO A 71 2.85 -5.87 -15.36
CA PRO A 71 3.91 -4.99 -14.87
C PRO A 71 3.47 -3.55 -14.56
N ASP A 72 2.60 -2.97 -15.40
CA ASP A 72 2.11 -1.60 -15.21
C ASP A 72 1.17 -1.49 -13.99
N ILE A 73 0.34 -2.52 -13.78
CA ILE A 73 -0.58 -2.62 -12.64
C ILE A 73 0.21 -2.83 -11.34
N GLU A 74 1.23 -3.70 -11.37
CA GLU A 74 2.14 -3.91 -10.23
C GLU A 74 2.87 -2.63 -9.85
N THR A 75 3.38 -1.90 -10.85
CA THR A 75 4.11 -0.65 -10.64
C THR A 75 3.22 0.41 -9.97
N LEU A 76 2.01 0.64 -10.49
CA LEU A 76 1.07 1.59 -9.90
C LEU A 76 0.61 1.16 -8.50
N TYR A 77 0.39 -0.14 -8.27
CA TYR A 77 -0.02 -0.64 -6.95
C TYR A 77 1.08 -0.44 -5.91
N ARG A 78 2.33 -0.76 -6.25
CA ARG A 78 3.48 -0.52 -5.38
C ARG A 78 3.71 0.97 -5.12
N GLU A 79 3.54 1.82 -6.13
CA GLU A 79 3.66 3.28 -6.00
C GLU A 79 2.63 3.85 -5.01
N ALA A 80 1.37 3.41 -5.10
CA ALA A 80 0.32 3.85 -4.17
C ALA A 80 0.65 3.45 -2.72
N ARG A 81 1.04 2.19 -2.49
CA ARG A 81 1.41 1.70 -1.16
C ARG A 81 2.64 2.42 -0.59
N ASN A 82 3.67 2.63 -1.40
CA ASN A 82 4.89 3.32 -0.97
C ASN A 82 4.65 4.79 -0.64
N SER A 83 3.68 5.43 -1.29
CA SER A 83 3.30 6.81 -0.98
C SER A 83 2.76 6.93 0.45
N VAL A 84 2.01 5.95 0.94
CA VAL A 84 1.56 5.93 2.35
C VAL A 84 2.75 5.76 3.31
N ALA A 85 3.74 4.95 2.96
CA ALA A 85 4.93 4.73 3.78
C ALA A 85 5.74 6.01 4.05
N VAL A 86 5.57 7.04 3.22
CA VAL A 86 6.19 8.36 3.36
C VAL A 86 5.17 9.46 3.70
N SER A 87 3.99 9.10 4.19
CA SER A 87 2.88 10.01 4.55
C SER A 87 2.33 10.87 3.39
N ALA A 88 2.53 10.44 2.13
CA ALA A 88 1.99 11.10 0.93
C ALA A 88 0.58 10.57 0.59
N TYR A 89 -0.38 10.76 1.48
CA TYR A 89 -1.70 10.14 1.40
C TYR A 89 -2.53 10.59 0.18
N THR A 90 -2.53 11.89 -0.14
CA THR A 90 -3.20 12.40 -1.35
C THR A 90 -2.62 11.78 -2.62
N ALA A 91 -1.29 11.60 -2.68
CA ALA A 91 -0.65 10.94 -3.82
C ALA A 91 -1.07 9.47 -3.92
N SER A 92 -1.07 8.74 -2.79
CA SER A 92 -1.57 7.36 -2.74
C SER A 92 -2.99 7.23 -3.29
N VAL A 93 -3.91 8.10 -2.85
CA VAL A 93 -5.31 8.10 -3.30
C VAL A 93 -5.41 8.35 -4.81
N LEU A 94 -4.68 9.34 -5.34
CA LEU A 94 -4.68 9.65 -6.78
C LEU A 94 -4.10 8.48 -7.59
N THR A 95 -3.01 7.86 -7.13
CA THR A 95 -2.41 6.69 -7.78
C THR A 95 -3.36 5.50 -7.75
N CYS A 96 -4.07 5.25 -6.64
CA CYS A 96 -5.10 4.20 -6.58
C CYS A 96 -6.25 4.47 -7.56
N ARG A 97 -6.71 5.72 -7.70
CA ARG A 97 -7.74 6.08 -8.69
C ARG A 97 -7.26 5.75 -10.10
N LYS A 98 -6.03 6.15 -10.44
CA LYS A 98 -5.42 5.84 -11.74
C LYS A 98 -5.29 4.33 -11.95
N LEU A 99 -4.91 3.58 -10.92
CA LEU A 99 -4.83 2.13 -10.94
C LEU A 99 -6.18 1.48 -11.25
N LEU A 100 -7.25 1.84 -10.53
CA LEU A 100 -8.60 1.33 -10.77
C LEU A 100 -9.11 1.64 -12.19
N MET A 101 -8.80 2.83 -12.72
CA MET A 101 -9.11 3.17 -14.11
C MET A 101 -8.37 2.26 -15.10
N ASN A 102 -7.07 2.02 -14.90
CA ASN A 102 -6.28 1.12 -15.77
C ASN A 102 -6.80 -0.32 -15.71
N ILE A 103 -7.16 -0.81 -14.52
CA ILE A 103 -7.76 -2.14 -14.36
C ILE A 103 -9.06 -2.22 -15.16
N ALA A 104 -9.97 -1.26 -14.99
CA ALA A 104 -11.25 -1.27 -15.67
C ALA A 104 -11.10 -1.24 -17.20
N VAL A 105 -10.21 -0.38 -17.73
CA VAL A 105 -9.91 -0.34 -19.18
C VAL A 105 -9.29 -1.65 -19.66
N GLY A 106 -8.36 -2.24 -18.90
CA GLY A 106 -7.75 -3.54 -19.20
C GLY A 106 -8.76 -4.69 -19.23
N LEU A 107 -9.88 -4.55 -18.52
CA LEU A 107 -10.99 -5.51 -18.51
C LEU A 107 -12.08 -5.20 -19.56
N GLY A 108 -11.89 -4.17 -20.39
CA GLY A 108 -12.78 -3.84 -21.51
C GLY A 108 -13.69 -2.62 -21.29
N ALA A 109 -13.49 -1.83 -20.22
CA ALA A 109 -14.20 -0.57 -20.07
C ALA A 109 -13.76 0.44 -21.15
N PRO A 110 -14.68 1.26 -21.70
CA PRO A 110 -14.30 2.33 -22.63
C PRO A 110 -13.31 3.32 -21.99
N ALA A 111 -12.38 3.84 -22.80
CA ALA A 111 -11.49 4.92 -22.38
C ALA A 111 -12.27 6.25 -22.17
N SER A 112 -11.63 7.21 -21.51
CA SER A 112 -12.15 8.58 -21.31
C SER A 112 -13.46 8.66 -20.52
N LYS A 113 -13.65 7.75 -19.56
CA LYS A 113 -14.76 7.81 -18.60
C LYS A 113 -14.35 8.47 -17.28
N SER A 114 -15.33 8.87 -16.50
CA SER A 114 -15.10 9.34 -15.14
C SER A 114 -14.62 8.20 -14.24
N PHE A 115 -13.91 8.54 -13.16
CA PHE A 115 -13.49 7.56 -12.15
C PHE A 115 -14.68 6.73 -11.63
N MET A 116 -15.82 7.38 -11.39
CA MET A 116 -17.01 6.70 -10.89
C MET A 116 -17.59 5.70 -11.87
N GLU A 117 -17.62 6.03 -13.17
CA GLU A 117 -18.03 5.08 -14.20
C GLU A 117 -17.14 3.83 -14.24
N TYR A 118 -15.84 3.96 -13.97
CA TYR A 118 -14.93 2.81 -13.91
C TYR A 118 -15.18 1.94 -12.68
N VAL A 119 -15.41 2.53 -11.50
CA VAL A 119 -15.74 1.77 -10.29
C VAL A 119 -17.07 1.03 -10.48
N GLU A 120 -18.06 1.69 -11.08
CA GLU A 120 -19.37 1.09 -11.36
C GLU A 120 -19.24 -0.05 -12.39
N TYR A 121 -18.42 0.14 -13.44
CA TYR A 121 -18.11 -0.91 -14.39
C TYR A 121 -17.53 -2.15 -13.72
N LEU A 122 -16.56 -1.97 -12.81
CA LEU A 122 -15.95 -3.08 -12.07
C LEU A 122 -16.99 -3.82 -11.20
N SER A 123 -17.89 -3.08 -10.56
CA SER A 123 -18.96 -3.66 -9.75
C SER A 123 -20.01 -4.39 -10.60
N ALA A 124 -20.45 -3.80 -11.71
CA ALA A 124 -21.49 -4.33 -12.56
C ALA A 124 -21.07 -5.61 -13.29
N ASN A 125 -19.78 -5.74 -13.61
CA ASN A 125 -19.21 -6.93 -14.25
C ASN A 125 -18.77 -8.02 -13.25
N GLY A 126 -19.12 -7.89 -11.96
CA GLY A 126 -18.91 -8.94 -10.95
C GLY A 126 -17.49 -9.04 -10.40
N TYR A 127 -16.60 -8.08 -10.68
CA TYR A 127 -15.25 -8.06 -10.10
C TYR A 127 -15.26 -7.64 -8.63
N VAL A 128 -16.26 -6.85 -8.21
CA VAL A 128 -16.53 -6.57 -6.80
C VAL A 128 -17.50 -7.62 -6.25
N PRO A 129 -17.15 -8.37 -5.20
CA PRO A 129 -18.06 -9.33 -4.57
C PRO A 129 -19.37 -8.66 -4.11
N PRO A 130 -20.52 -9.36 -4.04
CA PRO A 130 -21.81 -8.76 -3.68
C PRO A 130 -21.82 -8.03 -2.33
N LYS A 131 -21.10 -8.55 -1.32
CA LYS A 131 -20.93 -7.91 -0.01
C LYS A 131 -19.92 -6.75 -0.03
N GLY A 132 -19.18 -6.58 -1.12
CA GLY A 132 -18.24 -5.50 -1.39
C GLY A 132 -18.90 -4.23 -1.93
N LYS A 133 -20.21 -4.22 -2.21
CA LYS A 133 -20.91 -3.00 -2.68
C LYS A 133 -20.81 -1.82 -1.70
N GLY A 134 -20.72 -2.09 -0.40
CA GLY A 134 -20.48 -1.03 0.59
C GLY A 134 -19.15 -0.29 0.38
N TRP A 135 -18.13 -0.96 -0.17
CA TRP A 135 -16.87 -0.32 -0.54
C TRP A 135 -17.03 0.61 -1.74
N VAL A 136 -17.81 0.21 -2.74
CA VAL A 136 -18.12 1.05 -3.91
C VAL A 136 -18.83 2.33 -3.46
N ASP A 137 -19.78 2.21 -2.52
CA ASP A 137 -20.48 3.35 -1.95
C ASP A 137 -19.58 4.27 -1.13
N HIS A 138 -18.66 3.70 -0.35
CA HIS A 138 -17.66 4.45 0.41
C HIS A 138 -16.73 5.25 -0.51
N ILE A 139 -16.19 4.60 -1.54
CA ILE A 139 -15.32 5.21 -2.55
C ILE A 139 -16.07 6.28 -3.35
N ARG A 140 -17.36 6.06 -3.63
CA ARG A 140 -18.21 7.05 -4.32
C ARG A 140 -18.37 8.33 -3.52
N LYS A 141 -18.69 8.21 -2.23
CA LYS A 141 -18.83 9.38 -1.34
C LYS A 141 -17.51 10.16 -1.25
N LYS A 142 -16.42 9.44 -0.97
CA LYS A 142 -15.07 10.01 -0.89
C LYS A 142 -14.55 10.59 -2.21
N GLY A 143 -14.85 9.93 -3.32
CA GLY A 143 -14.44 10.35 -4.67
C GLY A 143 -15.15 11.62 -5.12
N ASN A 144 -16.42 11.79 -4.76
CA ASN A 144 -17.17 13.01 -5.01
C ASN A 144 -16.66 14.17 -4.14
N GLU A 145 -16.38 13.91 -2.86
CA GLU A 145 -15.74 14.88 -1.94
C GLU A 145 -14.38 15.34 -2.48
N ALA A 146 -13.53 14.41 -2.93
CA ALA A 146 -12.19 14.70 -3.46
C ALA A 146 -12.17 15.37 -4.86
N ASN A 147 -13.24 15.24 -5.65
CA ASN A 147 -13.36 15.90 -6.97
C ASN A 147 -13.97 17.30 -6.89
N HIS A 148 -14.82 17.56 -5.89
CA HIS A 148 -15.49 18.85 -5.72
C HIS A 148 -14.77 19.79 -4.74
N GLU A 149 -13.96 19.25 -3.83
CA GLU A 149 -13.19 20.05 -2.89
C GLU A 149 -11.70 19.68 -3.01
N ILE A 150 -10.84 20.69 -2.97
CA ILE A 150 -9.37 20.58 -2.91
C ILE A 150 -9.00 20.08 -1.50
N VAL A 151 -9.45 18.88 -1.13
CA VAL A 151 -9.30 18.30 0.21
C VAL A 151 -8.00 17.50 0.26
N LEU A 152 -7.25 17.68 1.33
CA LEU A 152 -6.11 16.82 1.66
C LEU A 152 -6.64 15.46 2.15
N MET A 153 -6.16 14.38 1.54
CA MET A 153 -6.54 13.03 1.95
C MET A 153 -5.76 12.64 3.21
N GLY A 154 -6.41 11.93 4.12
CA GLY A 154 -5.79 11.39 5.32
C GLY A 154 -5.25 9.97 5.11
N ARG A 155 -4.53 9.47 6.12
CA ARG A 155 -4.05 8.09 6.13
C ARG A 155 -5.18 7.07 5.97
N THR A 156 -6.29 7.28 6.67
CA THR A 156 -7.45 6.38 6.60
C THR A 156 -8.01 6.28 5.19
N ASP A 157 -8.13 7.40 4.46
CA ASP A 157 -8.64 7.39 3.08
C ASP A 157 -7.71 6.60 2.15
N ALA A 158 -6.39 6.72 2.35
CA ALA A 158 -5.39 5.99 1.59
C ALA A 158 -5.37 4.49 1.93
N ASP A 159 -5.40 4.14 3.22
CA ASP A 159 -5.40 2.75 3.70
C ASP A 159 -6.67 2.01 3.23
N ASP A 160 -7.84 2.65 3.32
CA ASP A 160 -9.12 2.12 2.83
C ASP A 160 -9.07 1.83 1.32
N LEU A 161 -8.59 2.80 0.53
CA LEU A 161 -8.56 2.65 -0.93
C LEU A 161 -7.52 1.61 -1.38
N ILE A 162 -6.39 1.50 -0.68
CA ILE A 162 -5.41 0.42 -0.91
C ILE A 162 -6.02 -0.93 -0.58
N ALA A 163 -6.73 -1.07 0.54
CA ALA A 163 -7.37 -2.33 0.93
C ALA A 163 -8.42 -2.79 -0.11
N PHE A 164 -9.23 -1.86 -0.59
CA PHE A 164 -10.18 -2.14 -1.68
C PHE A 164 -9.46 -2.57 -2.97
N THR A 165 -8.41 -1.85 -3.35
CA THR A 165 -7.66 -2.14 -4.57
C THR A 165 -6.92 -3.48 -4.47
N GLU A 166 -6.33 -3.80 -3.32
CA GLU A 166 -5.71 -5.09 -3.03
C GLU A 166 -6.71 -6.23 -3.23
N MET A 167 -7.92 -6.10 -2.66
CA MET A 167 -8.98 -7.10 -2.81
C MET A 167 -9.28 -7.33 -4.29
N LEU A 168 -9.52 -6.27 -5.07
CA LEU A 168 -9.79 -6.38 -6.50
C LEU A 168 -8.65 -7.06 -7.27
N LEU A 169 -7.42 -6.63 -7.04
CA LEU A 169 -6.25 -7.20 -7.69
C LEU A 169 -6.10 -8.70 -7.39
N LYS A 170 -6.36 -9.13 -6.15
CA LYS A 170 -6.34 -10.54 -5.79
C LYS A 170 -7.42 -11.35 -6.51
N PHE A 171 -8.64 -10.82 -6.61
CA PHE A 171 -9.73 -11.50 -7.30
C PHE A 171 -9.54 -11.55 -8.82
N ILE A 172 -9.00 -10.50 -9.43
CA ILE A 172 -8.85 -10.39 -10.88
C ILE A 172 -7.61 -11.14 -11.38
N TYR A 173 -6.50 -11.12 -10.63
CA TYR A 173 -5.21 -11.64 -11.10
C TYR A 173 -4.67 -12.78 -10.24
N GLU A 174 -4.49 -12.56 -8.94
CA GLU A 174 -3.75 -13.51 -8.10
C GLU A 174 -4.48 -14.85 -7.92
N PHE A 175 -5.76 -14.85 -7.55
CA PHE A 175 -6.49 -16.09 -7.32
C PHE A 175 -6.73 -16.88 -8.61
N PRO A 176 -7.15 -16.26 -9.74
CA PRO A 176 -7.22 -16.97 -11.01
C PRO A 176 -5.90 -17.62 -11.41
N SER A 177 -4.76 -16.98 -11.16
CA SER A 177 -3.44 -17.54 -11.50
C SER A 177 -3.08 -18.83 -10.72
N ARG A 178 -3.78 -19.12 -9.62
CA ARG A 178 -3.55 -20.31 -8.78
C ARG A 178 -4.39 -21.51 -9.18
N VAL A 179 -5.39 -21.33 -10.04
CA VAL A 179 -6.26 -22.40 -10.51
C VAL A 179 -5.86 -22.76 -11.94
N PRO A 180 -5.74 -24.05 -12.30
CA PRO A 180 -5.49 -24.43 -13.69
C PRO A 180 -6.62 -23.90 -14.58
N VAL A 181 -6.27 -23.27 -15.69
CA VAL A 181 -7.26 -22.89 -16.71
C VAL A 181 -7.89 -24.19 -17.20
N VAL A 182 -9.18 -24.39 -16.94
CA VAL A 182 -9.91 -25.54 -17.48
C VAL A 182 -9.97 -25.31 -19.00
N PRO A 183 -9.44 -26.24 -19.82
CA PRO A 183 -9.40 -26.10 -21.27
C PRO A 183 -10.80 -26.08 -21.90
#